data_AF-A0A914XQP0-F1
#
_entry.id   AF-A0A914XQP0-F1
#
_cell.length_a   1.000
_cell.length_b   1.000
_cell.length_c   1.000
_cell.angle_alpha   90.00
_cell.angle_beta   90.00
_cell.angle_gamma   90.00
#
_symmetry.space_group_name_H-M   'P 1'
#
loop_
_entity.id
_entity.type
_entity.pdbx_description
1 polymer ?
#
loop_
_entity_poly.entity_id
_entity_poly.type
_entity_poly.pdbx_seq_one_letter_code
_entity_poly.pdbx_strand_id
1 'polypeptide(L)'
;MTDQFYPTFKKWVSVEPTLFFLQFSAAITGSLMSSELFRKIKEMYVDDIPAGLSDQDSDDIYKRHLITWTIIIRACSTLPTFLTGIWAGAYSQKVGRKPFVLIGSASAAINALGILLTLSNDVDAPLWVLLITSSIAGVTGN
;
A
#
# COMPACT_ATOMS: atom_id res chain seq x y z
N MET A 1 0.07 -49.00 32.62
CA MET A 1 0.27 -48.35 31.31
C MET A 1 -0.07 -46.88 31.50
N THR A 2 0.94 -46.07 31.77
CA THR A 2 0.83 -44.63 32.00
C THR A 2 1.21 -43.94 30.71
N ASP A 3 0.22 -43.41 29.99
CA ASP A 3 0.45 -42.60 28.80
C ASP A 3 1.20 -41.33 29.19
N GLN A 4 2.42 -41.22 28.65
CA GLN A 4 3.27 -40.05 28.78
C GLN A 4 2.63 -38.88 28.02
N PHE A 5 2.10 -37.92 28.78
CA PHE A 5 1.84 -36.57 28.31
C PHE A 5 3.18 -35.93 27.90
N TYR A 6 3.54 -35.99 26.62
CA TYR A 6 4.54 -35.09 26.06
C TYR A 6 3.86 -33.73 25.82
N PRO A 7 4.26 -32.65 26.50
CA PRO A 7 3.89 -31.32 26.06
C PRO A 7 4.66 -31.07 24.77
N THR A 8 4.03 -31.26 23.62
CA THR A 8 4.53 -30.70 22.36
C THR A 8 4.60 -29.19 22.55
N PHE A 9 5.80 -28.68 22.81
CA PHE A 9 6.14 -27.26 22.80
C PHE A 9 5.88 -26.76 21.38
N LYS A 10 4.62 -26.42 21.09
CA LYS A 10 4.23 -25.76 19.86
C LYS A 10 4.86 -24.37 19.95
N LYS A 11 6.03 -24.18 19.33
CA LYS A 11 6.70 -22.88 19.22
C LYS A 11 5.71 -21.92 18.58
N TRP A 12 5.06 -21.10 19.41
CA TRP A 12 4.21 -20.02 18.94
C TRP A 12 5.14 -19.02 18.26
N VAL A 13 5.21 -19.08 16.93
CA VAL A 13 5.79 -17.98 16.15
C VAL A 13 4.89 -16.78 16.41
N SER A 14 5.37 -15.83 17.24
CA SER A 14 4.62 -14.60 17.46
C SER A 14 4.55 -13.85 16.14
N VAL A 15 3.33 -13.47 15.76
CA VAL A 15 3.05 -12.67 14.55
C VAL A 15 3.22 -11.18 14.80
N GLU A 16 3.42 -10.77 16.06
CA GLU A 16 3.50 -9.37 16.47
C GLU A 16 4.71 -8.64 15.86
N PRO A 17 5.93 -9.22 15.79
CA PRO A 17 7.05 -8.55 15.15
C PRO A 17 6.81 -8.32 13.66
N THR A 18 6.20 -9.29 12.96
CA THR A 18 5.87 -9.15 11.54
C THR A 18 4.86 -8.04 11.31
N LEU A 19 3.81 -7.98 12.13
CA LEU A 19 2.82 -6.90 12.08
C LEU A 19 3.45 -5.54 12.38
N PHE A 20 4.34 -5.46 13.37
CA PHE A 20 5.06 -4.23 13.70
C PHE A 20 5.88 -3.73 12.50
N PHE A 21 6.71 -4.59 11.89
CA PHE A 21 7.52 -4.19 10.74
C PHE A 21 6.68 -3.80 9.53
N LEU A 22 5.55 -4.50 9.30
CA LEU A 22 4.62 -4.17 8.23
C LEU A 22 4.03 -2.76 8.44
N GLN A 23 3.51 -2.46 9.63
CA GLN A 23 2.95 -1.14 9.95
C GLN A 23 4.00 -0.03 9.93
N PHE A 24 5.20 -0.31 10.45
CA PHE A 24 6.32 0.62 10.42
C PHE A 24 6.75 0.95 8.98
N SER A 25 6.85 -0.07 8.12
CA SER A 25 7.17 0.12 6.71
C SER A 25 6.11 0.93 5.97
N ALA A 26 4.82 0.71 6.28
CA ALA A 26 3.72 1.46 5.70
C ALA A 26 3.77 2.95 6.09
N ALA A 27 4.09 3.26 7.35
CA ALA A 27 4.23 4.63 7.83
C ALA A 27 5.38 5.39 7.15
N ILE A 28 6.54 4.74 6.99
CA ILE A 28 7.69 5.32 6.28
C ILE A 28 7.34 5.56 4.80
N THR A 29 6.74 4.56 4.15
CA THR A 29 6.39 4.62 2.73
C THR A 29 5.42 5.77 2.45
N GLY A 30 4.41 5.96 3.31
CA GLY A 30 3.45 7.06 3.16
C GLY A 30 4.11 8.45 3.19
N SER A 31 5.18 8.62 3.99
CA SER A 31 5.92 9.88 4.07
C SER A 31 6.75 10.13 2.82
N LEU A 32 7.54 9.12 2.39
CA LEU A 32 8.40 9.21 1.21
C LEU A 32 7.60 9.42 -0.08
N MET A 33 6.48 8.71 -0.22
CA MET A 33 5.64 8.76 -1.41
C MET A 33 5.13 10.18 -1.68
N SER A 34 4.80 10.97 -0.66
CA SER A 34 4.24 12.32 -0.86
C SER A 34 5.16 13.26 -1.64
N SER A 35 6.46 13.23 -1.37
CA SER A 35 7.47 14.09 -2.01
C SER A 35 7.74 13.71 -3.47
N GLU A 36 7.93 12.43 -3.75
CA GLU A 36 8.22 11.95 -5.10
C GLU A 36 6.98 11.97 -6.01
N LEU A 37 5.80 11.70 -5.45
CA LEU A 37 4.55 11.75 -6.21
C LEU A 37 4.20 13.19 -6.59
N PHE A 38 4.57 14.18 -5.76
CA PHE A 38 4.48 15.59 -6.13
C PHE A 38 5.40 15.94 -7.31
N ARG A 39 6.65 15.46 -7.29
CA ARG A 39 7.60 15.65 -8.40
C ARG A 39 7.05 15.07 -9.71
N LYS A 40 6.57 13.82 -9.68
CA LYS A 40 6.03 13.14 -10.86
C LYS A 40 4.76 13.81 -11.40
N ILE A 41 3.93 14.39 -10.53
CA ILE A 41 2.76 15.19 -10.94
C ILE A 41 3.19 16.49 -11.60
N LYS A 42 4.25 17.16 -11.12
CA LYS A 42 4.77 18.34 -11.82
C LYS A 42 5.18 17.99 -13.24
N GLU A 43 5.93 16.90 -13.42
CA GLU A 43 6.37 16.44 -14.74
C GLU A 43 5.19 16.09 -15.67
N MET A 44 4.12 15.48 -15.14
CA MET A 44 2.95 15.08 -15.93
C MET A 44 2.04 16.25 -16.33
N TYR A 45 1.95 17.29 -15.51
CA TYR A 45 1.02 18.40 -15.69
C TYR A 45 1.72 19.73 -16.03
N VAL A 46 2.99 19.68 -16.50
CA VAL A 46 3.73 20.88 -16.93
C VAL A 46 3.01 21.63 -18.04
N ASP A 47 2.39 20.91 -18.99
CA ASP A 47 1.72 21.51 -20.14
C ASP A 47 0.31 22.05 -19.82
N ASP A 48 -0.27 21.66 -18.68
CA ASP A 48 -1.61 22.07 -18.26
C ASP A 48 -1.62 23.44 -17.54
N ILE A 49 -0.45 24.06 -17.34
CA ILE A 49 -0.35 25.37 -16.67
C ILE A 49 -0.45 26.52 -17.68
N PRO A 50 -1.40 27.45 -17.50
CA PRO A 50 -1.47 28.68 -18.29
C PRO A 50 -0.16 29.48 -18.23
N ALA A 51 0.36 29.89 -19.39
CA ALA A 51 1.55 30.74 -19.46
C ALA A 51 1.31 32.08 -18.73
N GLY A 52 2.25 32.48 -17.86
CA GLY A 52 2.23 33.77 -17.16
C GLY A 52 1.65 33.76 -15.74
N LEU A 53 1.37 32.59 -15.16
CA LEU A 53 1.06 32.46 -13.74
C LEU A 53 2.30 32.69 -12.87
N SER A 54 2.07 33.15 -11.63
CA SER A 54 3.14 33.18 -10.64
C SER A 54 3.54 31.76 -10.24
N ASP A 55 4.79 31.58 -9.77
CA ASP A 55 5.27 30.28 -9.27
C ASP A 55 4.36 29.73 -8.15
N GLN A 56 3.80 30.64 -7.34
CA GLN A 56 2.91 30.28 -6.23
C GLN A 56 1.56 29.73 -6.71
N ASP A 57 0.97 30.34 -7.73
CA ASP A 57 -0.32 29.88 -8.28
C ASP A 57 -0.16 28.54 -9.00
N SER A 58 0.99 28.35 -9.67
CA SER A 58 1.34 27.10 -10.34
C SER A 58 1.50 25.94 -9.35
N ASP A 59 2.17 26.19 -8.22
CA ASP A 59 2.33 25.19 -7.15
C ASP A 59 1.00 24.76 -6.53
N ASP A 60 0.03 25.66 -6.42
CA ASP A 60 -1.28 25.34 -5.87
C ASP A 60 -2.11 24.45 -6.82
N ILE A 61 -1.95 24.61 -8.13
CA ILE A 61 -2.52 23.70 -9.13
C ILE A 61 -1.92 22.29 -8.95
N TYR A 62 -0.59 22.17 -8.88
CA TYR A 62 0.06 20.87 -8.66
C TYR A 62 -0.36 20.21 -7.35
N LYS A 63 -0.51 20.97 -6.26
CA LYS A 63 -1.02 20.44 -4.99
C LYS A 63 -2.45 19.90 -5.12
N ARG A 64 -3.32 20.54 -5.91
CA ARG A 64 -4.69 20.02 -6.17
C ARG A 64 -4.65 18.71 -6.92
N HIS A 65 -3.79 18.57 -7.92
CA HIS A 65 -3.59 17.29 -8.62
C HIS A 65 -3.03 16.23 -7.68
N LEU A 66 -2.05 16.57 -6.83
CA LEU A 66 -1.50 15.67 -5.81
C LEU A 66 -2.57 15.15 -4.86
N ILE A 67 -3.42 16.04 -4.36
CA ILE A 67 -4.52 15.66 -3.47
C ILE A 67 -5.49 14.72 -4.20
N THR A 68 -5.88 15.07 -5.43
CA THR A 68 -6.77 14.24 -6.26
C THR A 68 -6.22 12.83 -6.46
N TRP A 69 -4.96 12.73 -6.91
CA TRP A 69 -4.30 11.44 -7.11
C TRP A 69 -4.15 10.66 -5.81
N THR A 70 -3.80 11.32 -4.70
CA THR A 70 -3.69 10.68 -3.39
C THR A 70 -5.03 10.11 -2.94
N ILE A 71 -6.13 10.84 -3.15
CA ILE A 71 -7.48 10.37 -2.82
C ILE A 71 -7.84 9.16 -3.69
N ILE A 72 -7.58 9.21 -4.99
CA ILE A 72 -7.88 8.09 -5.91
C ILE A 72 -7.08 6.85 -5.51
N ILE A 73 -5.78 6.98 -5.27
CA ILE A 73 -4.91 5.88 -4.84
C ILE A 73 -5.42 5.26 -3.54
N ARG A 74 -5.76 6.09 -2.55
CA ARG A 74 -6.33 5.62 -1.27
C ARG A 74 -7.70 4.96 -1.43
N ALA A 75 -8.56 5.46 -2.31
CA ALA A 75 -9.84 4.84 -2.59
C ALA A 75 -9.64 3.45 -3.23
N CYS A 76 -8.69 3.36 -4.16
CA CYS A 76 -8.32 2.11 -4.84
C CYS A 76 -7.80 1.03 -3.89
N SER A 77 -7.17 1.37 -2.76
CA SER A 77 -6.82 0.40 -1.72
C SER A 77 -7.97 0.17 -0.73
N THR A 78 -8.56 1.25 -0.20
CA THR A 78 -9.53 1.19 0.91
C THR A 78 -10.80 0.44 0.55
N LEU A 79 -11.34 0.64 -0.66
CA LEU A 79 -12.58 -0.01 -1.08
C LEU A 79 -12.41 -1.53 -1.17
N PRO A 80 -11.40 -2.06 -1.88
CA PRO A 80 -11.10 -3.49 -1.81
C PRO A 80 -10.81 -3.99 -0.39
N THR A 81 -10.00 -3.29 0.42
CA THR A 81 -9.70 -3.71 1.80
C THR A 81 -10.96 -3.86 2.65
N PHE A 82 -11.90 -2.93 2.54
CA PHE A 82 -13.16 -3.00 3.25
C PHE A 82 -13.98 -4.24 2.84
N LEU A 83 -14.11 -4.47 1.53
CA LEU A 83 -14.84 -5.62 1.01
C LEU A 83 -14.18 -6.93 1.43
N THR A 84 -12.87 -7.05 1.24
CA THR A 84 -12.14 -8.28 1.52
C THR A 84 -11.98 -8.53 3.01
N GLY A 85 -11.96 -7.49 3.85
CA GLY A 85 -11.99 -7.62 5.31
C GLY A 85 -13.23 -8.35 5.82
N ILE A 86 -14.40 -8.09 5.23
CA ILE A 86 -15.66 -8.79 5.57
C ILE A 86 -15.54 -10.29 5.26
N TRP A 87 -15.06 -10.61 4.05
CA TRP A 87 -14.89 -12.01 3.60
C TRP A 87 -13.79 -12.74 4.39
N ALA A 88 -12.62 -12.12 4.51
CA ALA A 88 -11.45 -12.68 5.20
C ALA A 88 -11.73 -12.91 6.68
N GLY A 89 -12.48 -12.03 7.35
CA GLY A 89 -12.90 -12.20 8.73
C GLY A 89 -13.69 -13.50 8.93
N ALA A 90 -14.74 -13.70 8.12
CA ALA A 90 -15.58 -14.90 8.17
C ALA A 90 -14.80 -16.18 7.80
N TYR A 91 -13.91 -16.10 6.80
CA TYR A 91 -13.18 -17.26 6.29
C TYR A 91 -11.99 -17.66 7.19
N SER A 92 -11.37 -16.69 7.88
CA SER A 92 -10.27 -16.92 8.82
C SER A 92 -10.66 -17.80 10.01
N GLN A 93 -11.94 -17.82 10.37
CA GLN A 93 -12.46 -18.72 11.42
C GLN A 93 -12.42 -20.20 11.00
N LYS A 94 -12.48 -20.49 9.68
CA LYS A 94 -12.50 -21.86 9.16
C LYS A 94 -11.10 -22.39 8.82
N VAL A 95 -10.26 -21.54 8.21
CA VAL A 95 -8.94 -21.93 7.65
C VAL A 95 -7.78 -21.51 8.57
N GLY A 96 -8.07 -20.73 9.61
CA GLY A 96 -7.07 -20.10 10.47
C GLY A 96 -6.56 -18.78 9.91
N ARG A 97 -5.86 -18.00 10.75
CA ARG A 97 -5.41 -16.63 10.43
C ARG A 97 -4.11 -16.57 9.62
N LYS A 98 -3.29 -17.63 9.67
CA LYS A 98 -1.94 -17.65 9.08
C LYS A 98 -1.92 -17.38 7.57
N PRO A 99 -2.79 -17.98 6.73
CA PRO A 99 -2.78 -17.71 5.29
C PRO A 99 -3.09 -16.25 4.95
N PHE A 100 -4.05 -15.63 5.65
CA PHE A 100 -4.43 -14.24 5.43
C PHE A 100 -3.29 -13.27 5.76
N VAL A 101 -2.55 -13.52 6.85
CA VAL A 101 -1.37 -12.71 7.21
C VAL A 101 -0.26 -12.83 6.15
N LEU A 102 -0.02 -14.04 5.63
CA LEU A 102 0.99 -14.24 4.58
C LEU A 102 0.60 -13.57 3.26
N ILE A 103 -0.67 -13.67 2.86
CA ILE A 103 -1.20 -13.04 1.65
C ILE A 103 -1.13 -11.51 1.75
N GLY A 104 -1.54 -10.94 2.89
CA GLY A 104 -1.43 -9.49 3.14
C GLY A 104 0.03 -9.00 3.18
N SER A 105 0.95 -9.82 3.69
CA SER A 105 2.38 -9.47 3.68
C SER A 105 2.98 -9.51 2.26
N ALA A 106 2.61 -10.51 1.46
CA ALA A 106 3.08 -10.63 0.08
C ALA A 106 2.57 -9.49 -0.79
N SER A 107 1.32 -9.07 -0.61
CA SER A 107 0.76 -7.94 -1.36
C SER A 107 1.30 -6.60 -0.91
N ALA A 108 1.64 -6.43 0.37
CA ALA A 108 2.38 -5.26 0.85
C ALA A 108 3.70 -5.11 0.11
N ALA A 109 4.43 -6.22 -0.09
CA ALA A 109 5.67 -6.22 -0.86
C ALA A 109 5.43 -5.89 -2.34
N ILE A 110 4.39 -6.44 -2.97
CA ILE A 110 4.03 -6.10 -4.36
C ILE A 110 3.70 -4.61 -4.49
N ASN A 111 2.99 -4.03 -3.52
CA ASN A 111 2.68 -2.60 -3.54
C ASN A 111 3.92 -1.73 -3.35
N ALA A 112 4.80 -2.11 -2.43
CA ALA A 112 6.08 -1.43 -2.26
C ALA A 112 6.92 -1.48 -3.55
N LEU A 113 6.94 -2.61 -4.26
CA LEU A 113 7.59 -2.73 -5.56
C LEU A 113 6.92 -1.83 -6.61
N GLY A 114 5.59 -1.76 -6.65
CA GLY A 114 4.86 -0.84 -7.52
C GLY A 114 5.21 0.62 -7.27
N ILE A 115 5.34 1.00 -6.00
CA ILE A 115 5.78 2.34 -5.59
C ILE A 115 7.21 2.59 -6.05
N LEU A 116 8.14 1.67 -5.78
CA LEU A 116 9.53 1.81 -6.22
C LEU A 116 9.65 1.90 -7.75
N LEU A 117 8.90 1.09 -8.49
CA LEU A 117 8.89 1.13 -9.95
C LEU A 117 8.33 2.45 -10.48
N THR A 118 7.30 3.00 -9.84
CA THR A 118 6.68 4.26 -10.29
C THR A 118 7.48 5.49 -9.89
N LEU A 119 8.16 5.46 -8.75
CA LEU A 119 8.92 6.61 -8.25
C LEU A 119 10.40 6.57 -8.69
N SER A 120 10.90 5.43 -9.18
CA SER A 120 12.25 5.35 -9.73
C SER A 120 12.40 6.24 -10.96
N ASN A 121 13.54 6.93 -11.06
CA ASN A 121 13.89 7.74 -12.23
C ASN A 121 14.35 6.89 -13.42
N ASP A 122 14.75 5.65 -13.17
CA ASP A 122 15.26 4.75 -14.21
C ASP A 122 14.12 4.08 -15.00
N VAL A 123 12.92 4.06 -14.43
CA VAL A 123 11.76 3.38 -15.01
C VAL A 123 10.63 4.41 -15.14
N ASP A 124 10.33 4.80 -16.38
CA ASP A 124 9.21 5.70 -16.67
C ASP A 124 7.86 4.96 -16.60
N ALA A 125 7.56 4.40 -15.43
CA ALA A 125 6.30 3.71 -15.19
C ALA A 125 5.17 4.74 -15.00
N PRO A 126 4.01 4.55 -15.63
CA PRO A 126 2.89 5.48 -15.51
C PRO A 126 2.25 5.42 -14.12
N LEU A 127 1.65 6.53 -13.66
CA LEU A 127 0.96 6.61 -12.35
C LEU A 127 -0.15 5.56 -12.18
N TRP A 128 -0.72 5.04 -13.27
CA TRP A 128 -1.72 3.96 -13.22
C TRP A 128 -1.17 2.65 -12.62
N VAL A 129 0.15 2.43 -12.63
CA VAL A 129 0.78 1.28 -11.96
C VAL A 129 0.51 1.32 -10.45
N LEU A 130 0.59 2.51 -9.83
CA LEU A 130 0.28 2.69 -8.41
C LEU A 130 -1.17 2.32 -8.10
N LEU A 131 -2.10 2.61 -9.00
CA LEU A 131 -3.51 2.27 -8.81
C LEU A 131 -3.72 0.76 -8.84
N ILE A 132 -3.10 0.08 -9.80
CA ILE A 132 -3.18 -1.38 -9.92
C ILE A 132 -2.57 -2.04 -8.68
N THR A 133 -1.37 -1.64 -8.27
CA THR A 133 -0.70 -2.25 -7.11
C THR A 133 -1.40 -1.92 -5.79
N SER A 134 -1.96 -0.71 -5.65
CA SER A 134 -2.76 -0.33 -4.48
C SER A 134 -4.07 -1.11 -4.40
N SER A 135 -4.72 -1.36 -5.53
CA SER A 135 -5.92 -2.22 -5.57
C SER A 135 -5.62 -3.67 -5.25
N ILE A 136 -4.50 -4.22 -5.76
CA ILE A 136 -4.06 -5.57 -5.40
C ILE A 136 -3.80 -5.67 -3.89
N ALA A 137 -3.09 -4.70 -3.31
CA ALA A 137 -2.88 -4.63 -1.87
C ALA A 137 -4.19 -4.59 -1.10
N GLY A 138 -5.16 -3.80 -1.56
CA GLY A 138 -6.45 -3.73 -0.90
C GLY A 138 -7.24 -5.05 -0.97
N VAL A 139 -7.25 -5.74 -2.11
CA VAL A 139 -7.94 -7.05 -2.24
C VAL A 139 -7.40 -8.08 -1.25
N THR A 140 -6.12 -7.99 -0.92
CA THR A 140 -5.48 -8.92 0.03
C THR A 140 -5.60 -8.52 1.50
N GLY A 141 -6.30 -7.42 1.80
CA GLY A 141 -6.55 -6.97 3.17
C GLY A 141 -5.39 -6.22 3.81
N ASN A 142 -4.53 -5.60 2.99
CA ASN A 142 -3.48 -4.68 3.44
C ASN A 142 -3.97 -3.23 3.43
#